data_AF-I3ZJ71-F1
#
_entry.id   AF-I3ZJ71-F1
#
_cell.length_a   1.000
_cell.length_b   1.000
_cell.length_c   1.000
_cell.angle_alpha   90.00
_cell.angle_beta   90.00
_cell.angle_gamma   90.00
#
_symmetry.space_group_name_H-M   'P 1'
#
loop_
_entity.id
_entity.type
_entity.pdbx_description
1 polymer ?
#
loop_
_entity_poly.entity_id
_entity_poly.type
_entity_poly.pdbx_seq_one_letter_code
_entity_poly.pdbx_strand_id
1 'polypeptide(L)' 'MLDALVLSKLLLADETPAAAIAAYEAEMFARMKEMTADTMVNTEMFYAPDACDRVVALFRSFGSTESMPPLSEA' A
#
# COMPACT_ATOMS: atom_id res chain seq x y z
N MET A 1 10.47 6.64 7.81
CA MET A 1 11.17 5.46 8.40
C MET A 1 11.65 4.50 7.32
N LEU A 2 10.79 4.08 6.40
CA LEU A 2 11.18 3.22 5.27
C LEU A 2 12.32 3.81 4.43
N ASP A 3 12.28 5.11 4.14
CA ASP A 3 13.34 5.80 3.38
C ASP A 3 14.74 5.65 3.99
N ALA A 4 14.84 5.91 5.30
CA ALA A 4 16.11 5.78 6.01
C ALA A 4 16.62 4.33 6.01
N LEU A 5 15.71 3.35 6.06
CA LEU A 5 16.07 1.93 6.00
C LEU A 5 16.58 1.54 4.60
N VAL A 6 15.89 1.96 3.54
CA VAL A 6 16.28 1.65 2.16
C VAL A 6 17.62 2.32 1.82
N LEU A 7 17.77 3.61 2.15
CA LEU A 7 19.02 4.33 1.91
C LEU A 7 20.18 3.74 2.69
N SER A 8 19.99 3.38 3.96
CA SER A 8 21.06 2.75 4.76
C SER A 8 21.48 1.39 4.19
N LYS A 9 20.55 0.59 3.67
CA LYS A 9 20.87 -0.66 2.98
C LYS A 9 21.70 -0.44 1.72
N LEU A 10 21.36 0.58 0.91
CA LEU A 10 22.07 0.88 -0.34
C LEU A 10 23.46 1.44 -0.08
N LEU A 11 23.60 2.34 0.91
CA LEU A 11 24.90 2.85 1.35
C LEU A 11 25.86 1.76 1.86
N LEU A 12 25.32 0.63 2.35
CA LEU A 12 26.13 -0.52 2.77
C LEU A 12 26.49 -1.46 1.61
N ALA A 13 25.80 -1.38 0.47
CA ALA A 13 25.93 -2.31 -0.64
C ALA A 13 26.71 -1.73 -1.84
N ASP A 14 26.62 -0.43 -2.10
CA ASP A 14 27.23 0.23 -3.24
C ASP A 14 28.66 0.73 -2.96
N GLU A 15 29.48 0.76 -4.01
CA GLU A 15 30.88 1.21 -3.92
C GLU A 15 31.01 2.73 -3.69
N THR A 16 30.00 3.51 -4.09
CA THR A 16 30.03 4.97 -3.93
C THR A 16 28.71 5.50 -3.34
N PRO A 17 28.77 6.52 -2.46
CA PRO A 17 27.56 7.16 -1.95
C PRO A 17 26.66 7.75 -3.04
N ALA A 18 27.25 8.24 -4.14
CA ALA A 18 26.50 8.80 -5.25
C ALA A 18 25.62 7.75 -5.96
N ALA A 19 26.14 6.54 -6.18
CA ALA A 19 25.38 5.44 -6.75
C ALA A 19 24.23 5.00 -5.83
N ALA A 20 24.50 4.87 -4.53
CA ALA A 20 23.49 4.52 -3.53
C ALA A 20 22.34 5.53 -3.48
N ILE A 21 22.65 6.83 -3.54
CA ILE A 21 21.64 7.90 -3.54
C ILE A 21 20.80 7.83 -4.81
N ALA A 22 21.41 7.68 -5.99
CA ALA A 22 20.67 7.60 -7.25
C ALA A 22 19.73 6.37 -7.28
N ALA A 23 20.19 5.21 -6.78
CA ALA A 23 19.36 4.01 -6.67
C ALA A 23 18.20 4.21 -5.68
N TYR A 24 18.48 4.82 -4.51
CA TYR A 24 17.48 5.15 -3.51
C TYR A 24 16.41 6.10 -4.08
N GLU A 25 16.82 7.17 -4.76
CA GLU A 25 15.90 8.16 -5.31
C GLU A 25 14.99 7.55 -6.38
N ALA A 26 15.53 6.70 -7.26
CA ALA A 26 14.75 6.00 -8.26
C ALA A 26 13.65 5.13 -7.63
N GLU A 27 13.98 4.37 -6.58
CA GLU A 27 13.01 3.56 -5.84
C GLU A 27 11.99 4.43 -5.09
N MET A 28 12.47 5.46 -4.39
CA MET A 28 11.65 6.36 -3.58
C MET A 28 10.61 7.08 -4.45
N PHE A 29 11.02 7.61 -5.60
CA PHE A 29 10.10 8.29 -6.52
C PHE A 29 9.06 7.34 -7.11
N ALA A 30 9.45 6.12 -7.50
CA ALA A 30 8.51 5.12 -7.99
C ALA A 30 7.45 4.79 -6.92
N ARG A 31 7.91 4.50 -5.69
CA ARG A 31 7.02 4.20 -4.56
C ARG A 31 6.13 5.39 -4.17
N MET A 32 6.67 6.60 -4.19
CA MET A 32 5.92 7.81 -3.85
C MET A 32 4.77 8.05 -4.84
N LYS A 33 4.99 7.81 -6.13
CA LYS A 33 3.94 7.95 -7.15
C LYS A 33 2.75 7.03 -6.87
N GLU A 34 3.00 5.77 -6.55
CA GLU A 34 1.95 4.79 -6.21
C GLU A 34 1.26 5.15 -4.90
N MET A 35 2.04 5.41 -3.85
CA MET A 35 1.51 5.78 -2.54
C MET A 35 0.65 7.04 -2.59
N THR A 36 1.03 8.05 -3.38
CA THR A 36 0.24 9.27 -3.56
C THR A 36 -1.09 8.98 -4.25
N ALA A 37 -1.07 8.16 -5.32
CA ALA A 37 -2.30 7.79 -6.02
C ALA A 37 -3.28 7.06 -5.07
N ASP A 38 -2.79 6.07 -4.32
CA ASP A 38 -3.60 5.31 -3.36
C ASP A 38 -4.12 6.20 -2.24
N THR A 39 -3.27 7.09 -1.72
CA THR A 39 -3.66 8.03 -0.65
C THR A 39 -4.74 9.00 -1.13
N MET A 40 -4.65 9.50 -2.37
CA MET A 40 -5.68 10.38 -2.94
C MET A 40 -7.01 9.66 -3.07
N VAL A 41 -7.03 8.46 -3.66
CA VAL A 41 -8.26 7.65 -3.78
C VAL A 41 -8.87 7.39 -2.41
N ASN A 42 -8.04 7.05 -1.43
CA ASN A 42 -8.50 6.78 -0.08
C ASN A 42 -9.05 8.06 0.61
N THR A 43 -8.36 9.18 0.44
CA THR A 43 -8.78 10.48 0.98
C THR A 43 -10.12 10.89 0.39
N GLU A 44 -10.27 10.86 -0.93
CA GLU A 44 -11.55 11.16 -1.60
C GLU A 44 -12.69 10.26 -1.12
N MET A 45 -12.41 8.96 -0.89
CA MET A 45 -13.40 8.03 -0.36
C MET A 45 -13.86 8.40 1.06
N PHE A 46 -12.93 8.71 1.95
CA PHE A 46 -13.23 9.00 3.35
C PHE A 46 -13.85 10.38 3.58
N TYR A 47 -13.65 11.34 2.68
CA TYR A 47 -14.28 12.65 2.74
C TYR A 47 -15.61 12.75 1.97
N ALA A 48 -16.02 11.68 1.28
CA ALA A 48 -17.30 11.65 0.58
C ALA A 48 -18.48 11.65 1.58
N PRO A 49 -19.64 12.26 1.24
CA PRO A 49 -20.81 12.27 2.12
C PRO A 49 -21.33 10.87 2.52
N ASP A 50 -21.05 9.87 1.70
CA ASP A 50 -21.44 8.46 1.85
C ASP A 50 -20.28 7.56 2.32
N ALA A 51 -19.20 8.12 2.85
CA ALA A 51 -18.00 7.38 3.26
C ALA A 51 -18.31 6.17 4.16
N CYS A 52 -19.21 6.34 5.13
CA CYS A 52 -19.65 5.25 6.02
C CYS A 52 -20.27 4.09 5.24
N ASP A 53 -21.13 4.37 4.27
CA ASP A 53 -21.80 3.34 3.46
C ASP A 53 -20.79 2.62 2.56
N ARG A 54 -19.83 3.35 1.99
CA ARG A 54 -18.75 2.79 1.16
C ARG A 54 -17.84 1.85 1.95
N VAL A 55 -17.47 2.22 3.18
CA VAL A 55 -16.66 1.36 4.07
C VAL A 55 -17.43 0.10 4.45
N VAL A 56 -18.71 0.22 4.83
CA VAL A 56 -19.56 -0.93 5.15
C VAL A 56 -19.72 -1.86 3.94
N ALA A 57 -19.93 -1.31 2.74
CA ALA A 57 -20.01 -2.07 1.51
C ALA A 57 -18.70 -2.83 1.21
N LEU A 58 -17.54 -2.20 1.43
CA LEU A 58 -16.23 -2.85 1.28
C LEU A 58 -16.10 -4.07 2.20
N PHE A 59 -16.41 -3.95 3.49
CA PHE A 59 -16.35 -5.08 4.41
C PHE A 59 -17.35 -6.19 4.07
N ARG A 60 -18.56 -5.84 3.62
CA ARG A 60 -19.55 -6.82 3.15
C ARG A 60 -19.10 -7.57 1.91
N SER A 61 -18.30 -6.95 1.04
CA SER A 61 -17.77 -7.61 -0.16
C SER A 61 -16.85 -8.80 0.18
N PHE A 62 -16.09 -8.71 1.28
CA PHE A 62 -15.25 -9.82 1.74
C PHE A 62 -16.08 -11.02 2.18
N GLY A 63 -17.14 -10.80 2.96
CA GLY A 63 -18.04 -11.87 3.41
C GLY A 63 -18.91 -12.48 2.29
N SER A 64 -19.15 -11.74 1.20
CA SER A 64 -19.90 -12.27 0.04
C SER A 64 -19.07 -13.23 -0.82
N THR A 65 -17.74 -13.21 -0.65
CA THR A 65 -16.80 -14.07 -1.39
C THR A 65 -16.57 -15.41 -0.67
N GLU A 66 -16.93 -15.50 0.61
CA GLU A 66 -16.74 -16.67 1.46
C GLU A 66 -18.01 -17.53 1.52
N SER A 67 -18.40 -18.13 0.39
CA SER A 67 -19.33 -19.27 0.42
C SER A 67 -18.55 -20.54 0.76
N MET A 68 -18.31 -20.76 2.05
CA MET A 68 -17.82 -22.06 2.53
C MET A 68 -18.76 -23.18 2.04
N PRO A 69 -18.23 -24.32 1.55
CA PRO A 69 -19.08 -25.48 1.28
C PRO A 69 -19.70 -25.96 2.60
N PRO A 70 -20.95 -26.45 2.59
CA PRO A 70 -21.61 -26.88 3.80
C PRO A 70 -20.80 -27.99 4.45
N LEU A 71 -20.44 -27.81 5.72
CA LEU A 71 -19.96 -28.88 6.58
C LEU A 71 -21.07 -29.94 6.60
N SER A 72 -20.86 -31.03 5.88
CA SER A 72 -21.73 -32.20 5.89
C SER A 72 -21.76 -32.73 7.31
N GLU A 73 -22.90 -32.61 7.98
CA GLU A 73 -23.18 -33.35 9.22
C GLU A 73 -23.13 -34.85 8.91
N ALA A 74 -22.39 -35.60 9.73
CA ALA A 74 -22.31 -37.04 9.76
C ALA A 74 -22.68 -37.54 11.15
#